data_AF-A0A830FDG7-F1
#
_entry.id   AF-A0A830FDG7-F1
#
_cell.length_a   1.000
_cell.length_b   1.000
_cell.length_c   1.000
_cell.angle_alpha   90.00
_cell.angle_beta   90.00
_cell.angle_gamma   90.00
#
_symmetry.space_group_name_H-M   'P 1'
#
loop_
_entity.id
_entity.type
_entity.pdbx_description
1 polymer ?
#
loop_
_entity_poly.entity_id
_entity_poly.type
_entity_poly.pdbx_seq_one_letter_code
_entity_poly.pdbx_strand_id
1 'polypeptide(L)' 'MGNLEPSTKGTILHSLRLFLKTCPTTGGQITMSKETIESCCSSQEVAVISCEETGKRLFEHPVDAE' A
#
# COMPACT_ATOMS: atom_id res chain seq x y z
N MET A 1 18.88 16.81 -14.59
CA MET A 1 18.01 15.75 -14.03
C MET A 1 16.96 16.46 -13.17
N GLY A 2 15.70 16.51 -13.61
CA GLY A 2 14.67 17.31 -12.93
C GLY A 2 14.36 16.74 -11.55
N ASN A 3 14.39 17.59 -10.52
CA ASN A 3 13.93 17.22 -9.19
C ASN A 3 12.40 17.15 -9.20
N LEU A 4 11.82 16.04 -8.73
CA LEU A 4 10.38 15.90 -8.59
C LEU A 4 9.93 16.64 -7.32
N GLU A 5 8.76 17.25 -7.38
CA GLU A 5 8.09 17.75 -6.16
C GLU A 5 7.95 16.60 -5.14
N PRO A 6 8.16 16.86 -3.83
CA PRO A 6 8.15 15.80 -2.81
C PRO A 6 6.86 14.96 -2.81
N SER A 7 5.71 15.59 -3.05
CA SER A 7 4.42 14.90 -3.17
C SER A 7 4.39 13.95 -4.37
N THR A 8 4.77 14.44 -5.55
CA THR A 8 4.85 13.64 -6.78
C THR A 8 5.82 12.46 -6.63
N LYS A 9 6.98 12.71 -6.02
CA LYS A 9 7.96 11.65 -5.73
C LYS A 9 7.36 10.59 -4.80
N GLY A 10 6.66 11.02 -3.74
CA GLY A 10 5.98 10.15 -2.80
C GLY A 10 4.95 9.25 -3.50
N THR A 11 4.09 9.83 -4.33
CA THR A 11 3.08 9.11 -5.10
C THR A 11 3.71 8.06 -6.01
N ILE A 12 4.71 8.43 -6.82
CA ILE A 12 5.38 7.49 -7.74
C ILE A 12 6.00 6.32 -6.98
N LEU A 13 6.75 6.60 -5.91
CA LEU A 13 7.38 5.55 -5.10
C LEU A 13 6.35 4.64 -4.42
N HIS A 14 5.19 5.17 -4.05
CA HIS A 14 4.11 4.39 -3.48
C HIS A 14 3.46 3.47 -4.54
N SER A 15 3.19 3.97 -5.74
CA SER A 15 2.62 3.19 -6.84
C SER A 15 3.53 2.04 -7.27
N LEU A 16 4.86 2.21 -7.23
CA LEU A 16 5.79 1.12 -7.58
C LEU A 16 5.71 -0.08 -6.64
N ARG A 17 5.21 0.08 -5.40
CA ARG A 17 5.06 -1.04 -4.46
C ARG A 17 3.99 -2.05 -4.88
N LEU A 18 3.06 -1.65 -5.75
CA LEU A 18 2.05 -2.55 -6.32
C LEU A 18 2.64 -3.71 -7.14
N PHE A 19 3.86 -3.54 -7.66
CA PHE A 19 4.49 -4.53 -8.53
C PHE A 19 5.42 -5.49 -7.78
N LEU A 20 5.52 -5.36 -6.46
CA LEU A 20 6.32 -6.27 -5.65
C LEU A 20 5.67 -7.65 -5.64
N LYS A 21 6.48 -8.70 -5.85
CA LYS A 21 6.05 -10.10 -5.74
C LYS A 21 6.44 -10.74 -4.41
N THR A 22 7.35 -10.09 -3.69
CA THR A 22 7.92 -10.55 -2.42
C THR A 22 8.05 -9.36 -1.46
N CYS A 23 8.08 -9.66 -0.17
CA CYS A 23 8.21 -8.67 0.88
C CYS A 23 9.60 -8.00 0.78
N PRO A 24 9.70 -6.67 0.62
CA PRO A 24 10.98 -5.99 0.44
C PRO A 24 11.84 -5.93 1.70
N THR A 25 11.27 -6.21 2.87
CA THR A 25 12.02 -6.18 4.15
C THR A 25 12.54 -7.55 4.59
N THR A 26 11.89 -8.64 4.18
CA THR A 26 12.28 -10.01 4.60
C THR A 26 12.58 -10.95 3.43
N GLY A 27 12.14 -10.62 2.22
CA GLY A 27 12.18 -11.51 1.06
C GLY A 27 11.07 -12.56 1.03
N GLY A 28 10.23 -12.63 2.08
CA GLY A 28 9.11 -13.58 2.19
C GLY A 28 7.93 -13.25 1.29
N GLN A 29 6.82 -13.98 1.47
CA GLN A 29 5.60 -13.75 0.67
C GLN A 29 4.87 -12.46 1.08
N ILE A 30 4.07 -11.98 0.15
CA ILE A 30 3.07 -10.93 0.40
C ILE A 30 1.69 -11.55 0.36
N THR A 31 0.78 -11.00 1.16
CA THR A 31 -0.62 -11.38 1.20
C THR A 31 -1.49 -10.16 0.91
N MET A 32 -2.66 -10.41 0.32
CA MET A 32 -3.66 -9.39 0.03
C MET A 32 -4.94 -9.72 0.80
N SER A 33 -5.44 -8.74 1.55
CA SER A 33 -6.68 -8.81 2.32
C SER A 33 -7.59 -7.63 1.98
N LYS A 34 -8.86 -7.77 2.35
CA LYS A 34 -9.81 -6.64 2.43
C LYS A 34 -10.03 -6.32 3.89
N GLU A 35 -9.96 -5.05 4.24
CA GLU A 35 -10.15 -4.56 5.61
C GLU A 35 -11.06 -3.34 5.60
N THR A 36 -11.90 -3.21 6.63
CA THR A 36 -12.66 -1.98 6.87
C THR A 36 -11.84 -1.11 7.83
N ILE A 37 -11.48 0.08 7.39
CA ILE A 37 -10.76 1.03 8.23
C ILE A 37 -11.67 2.19 8.65
N GLU A 38 -11.61 2.53 9.92
CA GLU A 38 -12.27 3.71 10.46
C GLU A 38 -11.28 4.85 10.56
N SER A 39 -11.62 5.93 9.88
CA SER A 39 -11.03 7.25 10.08
C SER A 39 -11.92 8.06 11.03
N CYS A 40 -11.44 9.22 11.45
CA CYS A 40 -12.14 10.10 12.38
C CYS A 40 -13.57 10.48 11.92
N CYS A 41 -13.84 10.46 10.62
CA CYS A 41 -15.11 10.91 10.03
C CYS A 41 -15.71 9.94 9.00
N SER A 42 -15.08 8.79 8.75
CA SER A 42 -15.53 7.87 7.71
C SER A 42 -15.10 6.44 7.98
N SER A 43 -15.85 5.49 7.43
CA SER A 43 -15.48 4.08 7.38
C SER A 43 -15.50 3.65 5.93
N GLN A 44 -14.46 2.92 5.49
CA GLN A 44 -14.35 2.47 4.10
C GLN A 44 -13.66 1.12 4.01
N GLU A 45 -14.05 0.32 3.01
CA GLU A 45 -13.34 -0.92 2.67
C GLU A 45 -12.10 -0.59 1.85
N VAL A 46 -10.97 -1.13 2.28
CA VAL A 46 -9.68 -0.99 1.60
C VAL A 46 -9.11 -2.37 1.27
N ALA A 47 -8.46 -2.48 0.12
CA ALA A 47 -7.55 -3.55 -0.19
C ALA A 47 -6.20 -3.27 0.47
N VAL A 48 -5.68 -4.22 1.25
CA VAL A 48 -4.40 -4.11 1.95
C VAL A 48 -3.46 -5.16 1.41
N ILE A 49 -2.23 -4.76 1.08
CA ILE A 49 -1.13 -5.68 0.77
C ILE A 49 -0.12 -5.62 1.90
N SER A 50 0.22 -6.76 2.48
CA SER A 50 1.11 -6.86 3.64
C SER A 50 2.14 -7.97 3.47
N CYS A 51 3.29 -7.82 4.12
CA CYS A 51 4.24 -8.92 4.25
C CYS A 51 3.68 -10.00 5.18
N GLU A 52 3.66 -11.26 4.76
CA GLU A 52 3.07 -12.36 5.54
C GLU A 52 3.76 -12.55 6.90
N GLU A 53 5.10 -12.52 6.92
CA GLU A 53 5.89 -12.82 8.11
C GLU A 53 5.84 -11.72 9.18
N THR A 54 5.62 -10.46 8.78
CA THR A 54 5.75 -9.30 9.70
C THR A 54 4.47 -8.49 9.84
N GLY A 55 3.47 -8.73 8.99
CA GLY A 55 2.25 -7.90 8.92
C GLY A 55 2.50 -6.47 8.44
N LYS A 56 3.72 -6.14 7.99
CA LYS A 56 4.04 -4.78 7.55
C LYS A 56 3.25 -4.43 6.30
N ARG A 57 2.40 -3.39 6.38
CA ARG A 57 1.62 -2.88 5.26
C ARG A 57 2.53 -2.26 4.21
N LEU A 58 2.35 -2.71 2.96
CA LEU A 58 3.07 -2.22 1.79
C LEU A 58 2.21 -1.26 0.97
N PHE A 59 0.91 -1.51 0.90
CA PHE A 59 -0.04 -0.75 0.11
C PHE A 59 -1.45 -0.84 0.68
N GLU A 60 -2.22 0.24 0.55
CA GLU A 60 -3.62 0.33 0.93
C GLU A 60 -4.37 1.18 -0.11
N HIS A 61 -5.53 0.70 -0.59
CA HIS A 61 -6.36 1.46 -1.52
C HIS A 61 -7.84 1.18 -1.32
N PRO A 62 -8.73 2.19 -1.39
CA PRO A 62 -10.16 1.99 -1.33
C PRO A 62 -10.64 1.06 -2.45
N VAL A 63 -11.55 0.14 -2.14
CA VAL A 63 -12.08 -0.83 -3.13
C VAL A 63 -13.13 -0.19 -4.04
N ASP A 64 -13.83 0.84 -3.53
CA ASP A 64 -14.97 1.49 -4.20
C ASP A 64 -14.63 2.89 -4.74
N ALA A 65 -13.35 3.20 -4.96
CA ALA A 65 -12.95 4.48 -5.56
C ALA A 65 -13.17 4.44 -7.08
N GLU A 66 -14.36 4.87 -7.52
CA GLU A 66 -14.67 5.20 -8.93
C GLU A 66 -14.02 6.53 -9.37
#